data_AF-A0A427DPX0-F1
#
_entry.id   AF-A0A427DPX0-F1
#
_cell.length_a   1.000
_cell.length_b   1.000
_cell.length_c   1.000
_cell.angle_alpha   90.00
_cell.angle_beta   90.00
_cell.angle_gamma   90.00
#
_symmetry.space_group_name_H-M   'P 1'
#
loop_
_entity.id
_entity.type
_entity.pdbx_description
1 polymer ?
#
loop_
_entity_poly.entity_id
_entity_poly.type
_entity_poly.pdbx_seq_one_letter_code
_entity_poly.pdbx_strand_id
1 'polypeptide(L)'
;MELAYFSQQTGHHFRFPRPTLSALNPPRIAEAVRDGIADLFMRTTGYLVDMEGHSAFCLEAQRGGFLTPGDLNALTLYPNGYGLHLLTKAVVAKAERCIKVDREQFLSRSQRQDLADRLAVPFVDLGRASRIALACAEAGLITNETLAPVVSRVVDSGAELENVAEEALDRLLPLEQRLSRNLFDGEPDEYCVVETCIDGDYFFLNATERNVFLLDLPECDEDFLPVHVLLFKTLDAMSSCLIPFMTPAHTVGPNGMFCYGIGEVYEALSELVDLSDEDATIAFLTNLDDASCPCELEYVGLSFYDRAEGEAFDPDMVERAATMLCEMHDVQSNYGYGIEGGQQGRERDIKQLIVEAQDSLLAGSKYQALLQVLKEALEICLQENAVGSTFHQSNHVGSAESGCGFFDTVWVEVRDRFPNLSAEALDWFNANAQECADICIGLPIDSAEVLAQTTIPIIERTQRCFALLRRIQLSLEAVCHA
;
A
#
# COMPACT_ATOMS: atom_id res chain seq x y z
N MET A 1 -15.92 33.10 -11.87
CA MET A 1 -16.96 33.04 -10.84
C MET A 1 -17.60 31.67 -10.97
N GLU A 2 -17.14 30.76 -10.09
CA GLU A 2 -17.88 29.70 -9.38
C GLU A 2 -19.18 29.15 -10.02
N LEU A 3 -19.50 27.86 -10.01
CA LEU A 3 -19.06 26.70 -9.21
C LEU A 3 -19.76 25.46 -9.81
N ALA A 4 -19.09 24.29 -9.75
CA ALA A 4 -19.61 22.95 -9.39
C ALA A 4 -20.72 22.28 -10.24
N TYR A 5 -20.90 20.96 -10.30
CA TYR A 5 -20.12 19.71 -10.19
C TYR A 5 -21.18 18.58 -10.38
N PHE A 6 -20.73 17.37 -10.74
CA PHE A 6 -21.43 16.06 -10.68
C PHE A 6 -22.57 15.80 -11.69
N SER A 7 -22.36 14.92 -12.68
CA SER A 7 -22.44 13.44 -12.63
C SER A 7 -23.86 12.89 -12.50
N GLN A 8 -24.28 12.05 -13.45
CA GLN A 8 -24.50 10.61 -13.24
C GLN A 8 -25.20 9.99 -14.46
N GLN A 9 -24.84 8.72 -14.66
CA GLN A 9 -25.32 7.78 -15.66
C GLN A 9 -26.85 7.73 -15.80
N THR A 10 -27.35 7.43 -17.01
CA THR A 10 -28.25 6.27 -17.20
C THR A 10 -28.23 5.82 -18.66
N GLY A 11 -27.94 4.54 -18.86
CA GLY A 11 -28.23 3.85 -20.10
C GLY A 11 -29.74 3.75 -20.30
N HIS A 12 -30.24 4.32 -21.40
CA HIS A 12 -31.55 4.00 -21.92
C HIS A 12 -31.39 3.42 -23.32
N HIS A 13 -31.69 2.13 -23.44
CA HIS A 13 -31.92 1.48 -24.73
C HIS A 13 -32.93 2.30 -25.54
N PHE A 14 -32.54 2.73 -26.76
CA PHE A 14 -33.48 3.27 -27.74
C PHE A 14 -34.51 2.18 -28.09
N ARG A 15 -35.66 2.17 -27.40
CA ARG A 15 -36.84 1.40 -27.78
C ARG A 15 -37.81 2.31 -28.52
N PHE A 16 -38.06 2.00 -29.79
CA PHE A 16 -39.13 2.65 -30.54
C PHE A 16 -40.51 2.22 -29.99
N PRO A 17 -41.46 3.15 -29.84
CA PRO A 17 -42.82 2.80 -29.44
C PRO A 17 -43.50 1.95 -30.52
N ARG A 18 -44.27 0.94 -30.09
CA ARG A 18 -45.12 0.13 -30.97
C ARG A 18 -46.32 0.96 -31.43
N PRO A 19 -46.77 0.83 -32.68
CA PRO A 19 -48.01 1.46 -33.09
C PRO A 19 -49.18 0.71 -32.43
N THR A 20 -49.96 1.43 -31.64
CA THR A 20 -51.35 1.07 -31.38
C THR A 20 -52.12 1.25 -32.67
N LEU A 21 -52.92 0.25 -33.07
CA LEU A 21 -54.35 0.46 -33.34
C LEU A 21 -55.09 -0.82 -33.73
N SER A 22 -56.31 -0.91 -33.18
CA SER A 22 -57.42 -1.76 -33.63
C SER A 22 -58.56 -0.88 -34.19
N ALA A 23 -59.47 -1.52 -34.94
CA ALA A 23 -60.90 -1.25 -35.15
C ALA A 23 -61.48 0.16 -35.48
N LEU A 24 -60.74 1.13 -36.01
CA LEU A 24 -61.31 2.40 -36.50
C LEU A 24 -61.31 2.49 -38.04
N ASN A 25 -62.32 1.90 -38.70
CA ASN A 25 -62.53 1.95 -40.16
C ASN A 25 -63.90 2.58 -40.48
N PRO A 26 -63.96 3.92 -40.56
CA PRO A 26 -64.51 4.51 -41.79
C PRO A 26 -63.52 5.48 -42.47
N PRO A 27 -63.55 5.61 -43.81
CA PRO A 27 -62.48 6.24 -44.61
C PRO A 27 -62.12 7.67 -44.18
N ARG A 28 -63.11 8.48 -43.75
CA ARG A 28 -62.87 9.85 -43.28
C ARG A 28 -62.19 9.95 -41.92
N ILE A 29 -62.40 8.97 -41.03
CA ILE A 29 -61.71 8.93 -39.72
C ILE A 29 -60.28 8.41 -39.91
N ALA A 30 -60.07 7.46 -40.83
CA ALA A 30 -58.73 6.98 -41.16
C ALA A 30 -57.85 8.10 -41.73
N GLU A 31 -58.38 8.96 -42.61
CA GLU A 31 -57.63 10.13 -43.12
C GLU A 31 -57.33 11.15 -42.01
N ALA A 32 -58.31 11.52 -41.16
CA ALA A 32 -58.09 12.47 -40.08
C ALA A 32 -57.10 11.96 -39.01
N VAL A 33 -57.13 10.66 -38.68
CA VAL A 33 -56.17 10.03 -37.78
C VAL A 33 -54.79 9.94 -38.44
N ARG A 34 -54.74 9.64 -39.74
CA ARG A 34 -53.51 9.60 -40.54
C ARG A 34 -52.83 10.97 -40.54
N ASP A 35 -53.58 12.03 -40.80
CA ASP A 35 -53.10 13.40 -40.83
C ASP A 35 -52.67 13.85 -39.42
N GLY A 36 -53.44 13.48 -38.39
CA GLY A 36 -53.09 13.76 -36.99
C GLY A 36 -51.79 13.09 -36.53
N ILE A 37 -51.52 11.85 -36.95
CA ILE A 37 -50.25 11.15 -36.65
C ILE A 37 -49.08 11.81 -37.38
N ALA A 38 -49.28 12.17 -38.66
CA ALA A 38 -48.24 12.82 -39.44
C ALA A 38 -47.91 14.22 -38.88
N ASP A 39 -48.93 15.01 -38.51
CA ASP A 39 -48.75 16.32 -37.88
C ASP A 39 -48.08 16.23 -36.52
N LEU A 40 -48.47 15.25 -35.68
CA LEU A 40 -47.84 15.03 -34.39
C LEU A 40 -46.36 14.66 -34.56
N PHE A 41 -46.04 13.78 -35.52
CA PHE A 41 -44.65 13.45 -35.85
C PHE A 41 -43.89 14.69 -36.33
N MET A 42 -44.43 15.44 -37.29
CA MET A 42 -43.76 16.62 -37.82
C MET A 42 -43.50 17.68 -36.74
N ARG A 43 -44.41 17.85 -35.78
CA ARG A 43 -44.24 18.78 -34.64
C ARG A 43 -43.19 18.32 -33.62
N THR A 44 -43.12 17.02 -33.34
CA THR A 44 -42.31 16.48 -32.23
C THR A 44 -40.93 15.99 -32.67
N THR A 45 -40.82 15.48 -33.90
CA THR A 45 -39.65 14.74 -34.41
C THR A 45 -39.32 15.04 -35.86
N GLY A 46 -40.14 15.84 -36.55
CA GLY A 46 -39.93 16.18 -37.97
C GLY A 46 -38.60 16.88 -38.27
N TYR A 47 -38.03 17.60 -37.31
CA TYR A 47 -36.72 18.26 -37.45
C TYR A 47 -35.55 17.27 -37.63
N LEU A 48 -35.75 15.99 -37.31
CA LEU A 48 -34.76 14.92 -37.52
C LEU A 48 -34.77 14.36 -38.95
N VAL A 49 -35.77 14.73 -39.75
CA VAL A 49 -35.87 14.28 -41.14
C VAL A 49 -35.25 15.32 -42.05
N ASP A 50 -34.01 15.07 -42.47
CA ASP A 50 -33.42 15.79 -43.59
C ASP A 50 -34.12 15.37 -44.88
N MET A 51 -35.02 16.23 -45.37
CA MET A 51 -35.86 15.95 -46.52
C MET A 51 -35.05 15.70 -47.80
N GLU A 52 -33.92 16.39 -47.98
CA GLU A 52 -33.09 16.27 -49.17
C GLU A 52 -32.25 14.99 -49.09
N GLY A 53 -31.54 14.78 -47.97
CA GLY A 53 -30.73 13.58 -47.76
C GLY A 53 -31.55 12.28 -47.74
N HIS A 54 -32.69 12.27 -47.05
CA HIS A 54 -33.52 11.07 -46.97
C HIS A 54 -34.23 10.75 -48.29
N SER A 55 -34.61 11.76 -49.07
CA SER A 55 -35.23 11.55 -50.39
C SER A 55 -34.21 11.05 -51.40
N ALA A 56 -33.00 11.59 -51.41
CA ALA A 56 -31.89 11.10 -52.21
C ALA A 56 -31.56 9.63 -51.84
N PHE A 57 -31.47 9.32 -50.54
CA PHE A 57 -31.20 7.97 -50.06
C PHE A 57 -32.30 6.97 -50.47
N CYS A 58 -33.58 7.32 -50.30
CA CYS A 58 -34.69 6.46 -50.71
C CYS A 58 -34.75 6.29 -52.24
N LEU A 59 -34.41 7.32 -53.01
CA LEU A 59 -34.36 7.25 -54.47
C LEU A 59 -33.26 6.31 -54.95
N GLU A 60 -32.07 6.39 -54.37
CA GLU A 60 -30.97 5.47 -54.67
C GLU A 60 -31.29 4.04 -54.24
N ALA A 61 -31.94 3.87 -53.07
CA ALA A 61 -32.41 2.55 -52.62
C ALA A 61 -33.47 1.96 -53.57
N GLN A 62 -34.35 2.78 -54.15
CA GLN A 62 -35.29 2.33 -55.17
C GLN A 62 -34.56 1.93 -56.48
N ARG A 63 -33.62 2.76 -56.95
CA ARG A 63 -32.81 2.48 -58.14
C ARG A 63 -31.98 1.21 -57.98
N GLY A 64 -31.47 0.95 -56.77
CA GLY A 64 -30.76 -0.26 -56.38
C GLY A 64 -31.67 -1.47 -56.11
N GLY A 65 -32.98 -1.35 -56.29
CA GLY A 65 -33.94 -2.45 -56.12
C GLY A 65 -34.27 -2.82 -54.66
N PHE A 66 -33.81 -2.06 -53.67
CA PHE A 66 -34.16 -2.26 -52.26
C PHE A 66 -35.62 -1.86 -51.97
N LEU A 67 -36.14 -0.85 -52.68
CA LEU A 67 -37.55 -0.46 -52.62
C LEU A 67 -38.28 -0.88 -53.89
N THR A 68 -39.46 -1.46 -53.70
CA THR A 68 -40.39 -1.76 -54.78
C THR A 68 -41.32 -0.56 -55.02
N PRO A 69 -41.95 -0.45 -56.21
CA PRO A 69 -42.94 0.60 -56.46
C PRO A 69 -44.08 0.63 -55.43
N GLY A 70 -44.44 -0.51 -54.84
CA GLY A 70 -45.45 -0.59 -53.79
C GLY A 70 -45.02 0.01 -52.45
N ASP A 71 -43.72 0.06 -52.15
CA ASP A 71 -43.19 0.68 -50.93
C ASP A 71 -43.34 2.21 -50.96
N LEU A 72 -43.35 2.81 -52.16
CA LEU A 72 -43.55 4.25 -52.35
C LEU A 72 -44.97 4.72 -52.01
N ASN A 73 -45.94 3.81 -51.85
CA ASN A 73 -47.29 4.15 -51.42
C ASN A 73 -47.30 4.90 -50.08
N ALA A 74 -46.27 4.74 -49.24
CA ALA A 74 -46.09 5.51 -48.03
C ALA A 74 -45.99 7.02 -48.29
N LEU A 75 -45.31 7.47 -49.36
CA LEU A 75 -45.26 8.90 -49.74
C LEU A 75 -46.57 9.38 -50.35
N THR A 76 -47.32 8.50 -51.01
CA THR A 76 -48.65 8.82 -51.52
C THR A 76 -49.66 9.01 -50.38
N LEU A 77 -49.52 8.23 -49.31
CA LEU A 77 -50.37 8.31 -48.11
C LEU A 77 -49.95 9.44 -47.16
N TYR A 78 -48.65 9.78 -47.13
CA TYR A 78 -48.07 10.80 -46.26
C TYR A 78 -47.04 11.65 -47.05
N PRO A 79 -47.46 12.70 -47.77
CA PRO A 79 -46.57 13.51 -48.60
C PRO A 79 -45.78 14.55 -47.79
N ASN A 80 -45.18 14.13 -46.67
CA ASN A 80 -44.38 14.96 -45.77
C ASN A 80 -43.22 14.15 -45.15
N GLY A 81 -42.46 14.75 -44.24
CA GLY A 81 -41.28 14.11 -43.63
C GLY A 81 -41.58 12.80 -42.91
N TYR A 82 -42.82 12.59 -42.45
CA TYR A 82 -43.21 11.32 -41.85
C TYR A 82 -43.26 10.17 -42.87
N GLY A 83 -43.81 10.40 -44.07
CA GLY A 83 -43.81 9.38 -45.13
C GLY A 83 -42.40 9.01 -45.57
N LEU A 84 -41.52 10.00 -45.66
CA LEU A 84 -40.11 9.81 -46.00
C LEU A 84 -39.34 9.05 -44.91
N HIS A 85 -39.64 9.33 -43.64
CA HIS A 85 -39.12 8.57 -42.50
C HIS A 85 -39.53 7.09 -42.56
N LEU A 86 -40.80 6.79 -42.88
CA LEU A 86 -41.29 5.41 -42.98
C LEU A 86 -40.57 4.63 -44.10
N LEU A 87 -40.34 5.27 -45.25
CA LEU A 87 -39.59 4.67 -46.35
C LEU A 87 -38.13 4.44 -46.00
N THR A 88 -37.48 5.41 -45.38
CA THR A 88 -36.09 5.28 -44.92
C THR A 88 -35.95 4.11 -43.95
N LYS A 89 -36.89 3.96 -43.02
CA LYS A 89 -36.95 2.82 -42.10
C LYS A 89 -37.13 1.49 -42.82
N ALA A 90 -37.94 1.45 -43.88
CA ALA A 90 -38.12 0.25 -44.70
C ALA A 90 -36.83 -0.13 -45.46
N VAL A 91 -36.09 0.86 -45.99
CA VAL A 91 -34.76 0.66 -46.60
C VAL A 91 -33.80 0.09 -45.58
N VAL A 92 -33.69 0.70 -44.39
CA VAL A 92 -32.78 0.25 -43.33
C VAL A 92 -33.13 -1.17 -42.88
N ALA A 93 -34.41 -1.47 -42.63
CA ALA A 93 -34.82 -2.81 -42.22
C ALA A 93 -34.55 -3.88 -43.28
N LYS A 94 -34.63 -3.54 -44.58
CA LYS A 94 -34.25 -4.44 -45.67
C LYS A 94 -32.73 -4.57 -45.78
N ALA A 95 -31.99 -3.48 -45.64
CA ALA A 95 -30.54 -3.48 -45.60
C ALA A 95 -30.02 -4.33 -44.44
N GLU A 96 -30.55 -4.19 -43.23
CA GLU A 96 -30.22 -5.01 -42.06
C GLU A 96 -30.49 -6.51 -42.28
N ARG A 97 -31.52 -6.86 -43.06
CA ARG A 97 -31.82 -8.27 -43.40
C ARG A 97 -30.89 -8.83 -44.47
N CYS A 98 -30.38 -7.97 -45.36
CA CYS A 98 -29.43 -8.35 -46.41
C CYS A 98 -27.97 -8.30 -45.94
N ILE A 99 -27.67 -7.44 -44.97
CA ILE A 99 -26.36 -7.33 -44.32
C ILE A 99 -26.32 -8.35 -43.17
N LYS A 100 -25.87 -9.57 -43.49
CA LYS A 100 -25.38 -10.47 -42.45
C LYS A 100 -23.97 -10.01 -42.05
N VAL A 101 -23.87 -9.19 -41.00
CA VAL A 101 -22.57 -9.04 -40.31
C VAL A 101 -22.37 -10.30 -39.50
N ASP A 102 -21.56 -11.21 -40.02
CA ASP A 102 -21.13 -12.36 -39.27
C ASP A 102 -20.20 -11.88 -38.14
N ARG A 103 -20.75 -11.80 -36.92
CA ARG A 103 -20.00 -11.39 -35.73
C ARG A 103 -18.77 -12.25 -35.51
N GLU A 104 -18.74 -13.46 -36.09
CA GLU A 104 -17.60 -14.38 -36.00
C GLU A 104 -16.43 -14.04 -36.95
N GLN A 105 -16.65 -13.25 -38.01
CA GLN A 105 -15.65 -13.02 -39.06
C GLN A 105 -15.04 -11.61 -39.08
N PHE A 106 -15.60 -10.65 -38.33
CA PHE A 106 -15.14 -9.25 -38.40
C PHE A 106 -13.79 -9.03 -37.69
N LEU A 107 -13.59 -9.76 -36.60
CA LEU A 107 -12.33 -9.86 -35.87
C LEU A 107 -12.17 -11.33 -35.54
N SER A 108 -11.01 -11.91 -35.87
CA SER A 108 -10.64 -13.23 -35.39
C SER A 108 -10.73 -13.30 -33.87
N ARG A 109 -10.86 -14.50 -33.29
CA ARG A 109 -10.95 -14.67 -31.84
C ARG A 109 -9.77 -14.01 -31.11
N SER A 110 -8.58 -14.07 -31.68
CA SER A 110 -7.39 -13.38 -31.15
C SER A 110 -7.53 -11.87 -31.21
N GLN A 111 -8.07 -11.30 -32.28
CA GLN A 111 -8.31 -9.85 -32.40
C GLN A 111 -9.41 -9.34 -31.45
N ARG A 112 -10.41 -10.16 -31.11
CA ARG A 112 -11.40 -9.80 -30.09
C ARG A 112 -10.82 -9.84 -28.69
N GLN A 113 -9.97 -10.83 -28.41
CA GLN A 113 -9.26 -10.90 -27.15
C GLN A 113 -8.31 -9.70 -27.02
N ASP A 114 -7.50 -9.43 -28.04
CA ASP A 114 -6.61 -8.26 -28.09
C ASP A 114 -7.37 -6.93 -27.90
N LEU A 115 -8.50 -6.75 -28.58
CA LEU A 115 -9.32 -5.55 -28.38
C LEU A 115 -9.94 -5.47 -26.99
N ALA A 116 -10.41 -6.59 -26.43
CA ALA A 116 -10.96 -6.63 -25.08
C ALA A 116 -9.88 -6.34 -24.03
N ASP A 117 -8.68 -6.91 -24.19
CA ASP A 117 -7.53 -6.66 -23.34
C ASP A 117 -7.15 -5.18 -23.38
N ARG A 118 -7.08 -4.58 -24.58
CA ARG A 118 -6.79 -3.14 -24.77
C ARG A 118 -7.86 -2.21 -24.20
N LEU A 119 -9.14 -2.58 -24.27
CA LEU A 119 -10.23 -1.78 -23.70
C LEU A 119 -10.37 -1.96 -22.18
N ALA A 120 -9.77 -3.00 -21.61
CA ALA A 120 -9.73 -3.23 -20.17
C ALA A 120 -8.57 -2.48 -19.48
N VAL A 121 -7.61 -1.95 -20.24
CA VAL A 121 -6.49 -1.16 -19.69
C VAL A 121 -7.04 0.17 -19.12
N PRO A 122 -6.75 0.51 -17.84
CA PRO A 122 -7.12 1.79 -17.26
C PRO A 122 -6.55 2.96 -18.08
N PHE A 123 -7.31 4.04 -18.23
CA PHE A 123 -6.81 5.23 -18.91
C PHE A 123 -5.70 5.88 -18.06
N VAL A 124 -4.47 5.87 -18.59
CA VAL A 124 -3.30 6.51 -17.99
C VAL A 124 -2.94 7.74 -18.81
N ASP A 125 -2.67 8.86 -18.14
CA ASP A 125 -2.17 10.06 -18.81
C ASP A 125 -0.80 9.78 -19.46
N LEU A 126 -0.79 9.72 -20.80
CA LEU A 126 0.42 9.42 -21.57
C LEU A 126 1.54 10.44 -21.33
N GLY A 127 1.20 11.71 -21.07
CA GLY A 127 2.18 12.75 -20.77
C GLY A 127 2.88 12.47 -19.44
N ARG A 128 2.12 12.17 -18.39
CA ARG A 128 2.66 11.78 -17.07
C ARG A 128 3.52 10.53 -17.18
N ALA A 129 2.99 9.45 -17.74
CA ALA A 129 3.71 8.18 -17.87
C ALA A 129 5.00 8.31 -18.68
N SER A 130 4.99 9.12 -19.75
CA SER A 130 6.20 9.39 -20.55
C SER A 130 7.25 10.17 -19.76
N ARG A 131 6.86 11.15 -18.92
CA ARG A 131 7.80 11.89 -18.07
C ARG A 131 8.44 10.98 -17.04
N ILE A 132 7.67 10.13 -16.38
CA ILE A 132 8.16 9.18 -15.37
C ILE A 132 9.13 8.17 -16.01
N ALA A 133 8.74 7.58 -17.15
CA ALA A 133 9.60 6.65 -17.87
C ALA A 133 10.91 7.31 -18.36
N LEU A 134 10.84 8.56 -18.83
CA LEU A 134 12.02 9.33 -19.20
C LEU A 134 12.91 9.62 -17.99
N ALA A 135 12.32 10.02 -16.87
CA ALA A 135 13.04 10.28 -15.63
C ALA A 135 13.80 9.04 -15.15
N CYS A 136 13.16 7.87 -15.20
CA CYS A 136 13.80 6.58 -14.86
C CYS A 136 14.90 6.20 -15.86
N ALA A 137 14.73 6.49 -17.15
CA ALA A 137 15.77 6.26 -18.16
C ALA A 137 16.98 7.18 -17.96
N GLU A 138 16.77 8.45 -17.67
CA GLU A 138 17.81 9.44 -17.38
C GLU A 138 18.56 9.14 -16.07
N ALA A 139 17.86 8.59 -15.08
CA ALA A 139 18.46 8.06 -13.84
C ALA A 139 19.19 6.72 -14.05
N GLY A 140 19.15 6.14 -15.25
CA GLY A 140 19.85 4.90 -15.60
C GLY A 140 19.15 3.61 -15.20
N LEU A 141 17.89 3.66 -14.76
CA LEU A 141 17.10 2.49 -14.37
C LEU A 141 16.50 1.74 -15.57
N ILE A 142 16.22 2.47 -16.65
CA ILE A 142 15.61 1.92 -17.87
C ILE A 142 16.54 2.12 -19.06
N THR A 143 16.67 1.09 -19.90
CA THR A 143 17.46 1.18 -21.13
C THR A 143 16.59 1.50 -22.34
N ASN A 144 17.21 2.07 -23.38
CA ASN A 144 16.54 2.30 -24.67
C ASN A 144 15.99 1.01 -25.30
N GLU A 145 16.61 -0.14 -25.04
CA GLU A 145 16.15 -1.45 -25.51
C GLU A 145 14.83 -1.86 -24.85
N THR A 146 14.63 -1.49 -23.58
CA THR A 146 13.39 -1.73 -22.82
C THR A 146 12.24 -0.84 -23.31
N LEU A 147 12.52 0.43 -23.64
CA LEU A 147 11.50 1.39 -24.08
C LEU A 147 11.12 1.25 -25.57
N ALA A 148 12.06 0.85 -26.43
CA ALA A 148 11.86 0.71 -27.87
C ALA A 148 10.60 -0.09 -28.27
N PRO A 149 10.31 -1.28 -27.70
CA PRO A 149 9.10 -2.03 -28.06
C PRO A 149 7.81 -1.33 -27.63
N VAL A 150 7.82 -0.59 -26.52
CA VAL A 150 6.65 0.15 -25.99
C VAL A 150 6.36 1.37 -26.87
N VAL A 151 7.38 2.17 -27.17
CA VAL A 151 7.28 3.39 -28.00
C VAL A 151 6.94 3.06 -29.46
N SER A 152 7.29 1.87 -29.95
CA SER A 152 6.96 1.42 -31.31
C SER A 152 5.46 1.13 -31.53
N ARG A 153 4.67 1.04 -30.46
CA ARG A 153 3.22 0.84 -30.54
C ARG A 153 2.54 2.16 -30.91
N VAL A 154 1.74 2.13 -31.98
CA VAL A 154 1.15 3.34 -32.60
C VAL A 154 0.00 3.96 -31.77
N VAL A 155 -0.47 3.30 -30.70
CA VAL A 155 -1.64 3.75 -29.92
C VAL A 155 -1.47 3.43 -28.42
N ASP A 156 -1.72 4.44 -27.58
CA ASP A 156 -2.01 4.39 -26.13
C ASP A 156 -1.10 3.50 -25.27
N SER A 157 0.19 3.82 -25.22
CA SER A 157 1.21 3.10 -24.45
C SER A 157 1.41 3.62 -23.02
N GLY A 158 0.50 4.45 -22.50
CA GLY A 158 0.65 5.12 -21.21
C GLY A 158 0.85 4.13 -20.06
N ALA A 159 -0.06 3.16 -19.93
CA ALA A 159 0.03 2.12 -18.91
C ALA A 159 1.28 1.24 -19.05
N GLU A 160 1.70 0.93 -20.28
CA GLU A 160 2.93 0.15 -20.50
C GLU A 160 4.19 0.91 -20.11
N LEU A 161 4.24 2.23 -20.36
CA LEU A 161 5.36 3.07 -19.94
C LEU A 161 5.44 3.19 -18.42
N GLU A 162 4.29 3.34 -17.76
CA GLU A 162 4.20 3.39 -16.30
C GLU A 162 4.62 2.04 -15.69
N ASN A 163 4.12 0.92 -16.22
CA ASN A 163 4.52 -0.42 -15.75
C ASN A 163 6.04 -0.66 -15.91
N VAL A 164 6.64 -0.25 -17.04
CA VAL A 164 8.10 -0.40 -17.22
C VAL A 164 8.88 0.45 -16.21
N ALA A 165 8.37 1.64 -15.87
CA ALA A 165 8.99 2.48 -14.84
C ALA A 165 8.80 1.91 -13.44
N GLU A 166 7.59 1.42 -13.11
CA GLU A 166 7.27 0.76 -11.86
C GLU A 166 8.16 -0.48 -11.67
N GLU A 167 8.26 -1.37 -12.66
CA GLU A 167 9.14 -2.54 -12.62
C GLU A 167 10.61 -2.16 -12.43
N ALA A 168 11.06 -1.04 -13.02
CA ALA A 168 12.45 -0.61 -12.89
C ALA A 168 12.76 -0.08 -11.49
N LEU A 169 11.83 0.66 -10.88
CA LEU A 169 11.91 1.10 -9.50
C LEU A 169 11.78 -0.08 -8.52
N ASP A 170 10.85 -0.99 -8.78
CA ASP A 170 10.60 -2.18 -7.96
C ASP A 170 11.83 -3.11 -7.88
N ARG A 171 12.61 -3.20 -8.97
CA ARG A 171 13.88 -3.96 -9.00
C ARG A 171 14.96 -3.42 -8.06
N LEU A 172 14.88 -2.17 -7.62
CA LEU A 172 15.81 -1.61 -6.63
C LEU A 172 15.60 -2.22 -5.24
N LEU A 173 14.41 -2.76 -4.98
CA LEU A 173 14.07 -3.47 -3.75
C LEU A 173 13.60 -4.89 -4.10
N PRO A 174 14.51 -5.85 -4.36
CA PRO A 174 14.13 -7.19 -4.80
C PRO A 174 13.19 -7.90 -3.82
N LEU A 175 12.32 -8.78 -4.35
CA LEU A 175 11.34 -9.51 -3.55
C LEU A 175 12.00 -10.27 -2.39
N GLU A 176 13.17 -10.88 -2.60
CA GLU A 176 13.86 -11.64 -1.56
C GLU A 176 14.23 -10.80 -0.33
N GLN A 177 14.38 -9.49 -0.51
CA GLN A 177 14.65 -8.54 0.57
C GLN A 177 13.37 -8.01 1.22
N ARG A 178 12.22 -8.12 0.53
CA ARG A 178 10.90 -7.75 1.06
C ARG A 178 10.19 -8.89 1.80
N LEU A 179 10.69 -10.12 1.68
CA LEU A 179 10.16 -11.25 2.41
C LEU A 179 10.40 -11.06 3.91
N SER A 180 9.29 -10.91 4.63
CA SER A 180 9.24 -10.88 6.09
C SER A 180 9.02 -12.27 6.65
N ARG A 181 9.34 -12.48 7.93
CA ARG A 181 8.75 -13.56 8.75
C ARG A 181 7.77 -12.94 9.73
N ASN A 182 6.52 -12.82 9.32
CA ASN A 182 5.49 -12.34 10.22
C ASN A 182 4.98 -13.45 11.11
N LEU A 183 4.52 -13.08 12.31
CA LEU A 183 3.85 -14.01 13.21
C LEU A 183 2.36 -13.99 12.89
N PHE A 184 1.83 -15.09 12.35
CA PHE A 184 0.40 -15.32 12.20
C PHE A 184 -0.03 -16.38 13.22
N ASP A 185 -0.94 -16.04 14.12
CA ASP A 185 -1.36 -16.89 15.26
C ASP A 185 -0.17 -17.39 16.12
N GLY A 186 0.91 -16.59 16.21
CA GLY A 186 2.12 -16.95 16.96
C GLY A 186 3.13 -17.81 16.20
N GLU A 187 2.86 -18.17 14.94
CA GLU A 187 3.75 -18.95 14.10
C GLU A 187 4.37 -18.10 12.99
N PRO A 188 5.68 -18.24 12.69
CA PRO A 188 6.31 -17.52 11.59
C PRO A 188 5.79 -17.96 10.22
N ASP A 189 5.25 -17.03 9.43
CA ASP A 189 4.89 -17.21 8.03
C ASP A 189 5.73 -16.27 7.13
N GLU A 190 6.17 -16.78 5.99
CA GLU A 190 6.99 -16.05 5.03
C GLU A 190 6.13 -15.55 3.86
N TYR A 191 5.81 -14.26 3.85
CA TYR A 191 5.18 -13.58 2.71
C TYR A 191 5.68 -12.14 2.57
N CYS A 192 5.42 -11.55 1.40
CA CYS A 192 5.78 -10.17 1.11
C CYS A 192 4.69 -9.25 1.63
N VAL A 193 5.01 -8.46 2.66
CA VAL A 193 4.10 -7.42 3.19
C VAL A 193 4.27 -6.06 2.54
N VAL A 194 5.31 -5.92 1.72
CA VAL A 194 5.63 -4.66 1.04
C VAL A 194 5.16 -4.73 -0.39
N GLU A 195 4.10 -4.00 -0.69
CA GLU A 195 3.62 -3.76 -2.05
C GLU A 195 4.18 -2.45 -2.57
N THR A 196 4.41 -2.38 -3.88
CA THR A 196 4.90 -1.18 -4.54
C THR A 196 3.93 -0.82 -5.67
N CYS A 197 3.75 0.47 -5.89
CA CYS A 197 2.97 0.95 -7.03
C CYS A 197 3.34 2.40 -7.38
N ILE A 198 3.04 2.82 -8.61
CA ILE A 198 3.01 4.22 -8.97
C ILE A 198 1.58 4.74 -8.87
N ASP A 199 1.39 5.83 -8.11
CA ASP A 199 0.15 6.60 -8.14
C ASP A 199 0.47 8.10 -8.21
N GLY A 200 -0.16 8.78 -9.18
CA GLY A 200 0.16 10.16 -9.53
C GLY A 200 1.63 10.34 -9.88
N ASP A 201 2.30 11.26 -9.19
CA ASP A 201 3.72 11.55 -9.38
C ASP A 201 4.61 10.94 -8.27
N TYR A 202 4.14 9.87 -7.62
CA TYR A 202 4.85 9.18 -6.54
C TYR A 202 4.97 7.67 -6.79
N PHE A 203 6.07 7.11 -6.32
CA PHE A 203 6.27 5.67 -6.15
C PHE A 203 6.02 5.33 -4.68
N PHE A 204 4.98 4.55 -4.42
CA PHE A 204 4.56 4.17 -3.08
C PHE A 204 5.20 2.86 -2.65
N LEU A 205 5.65 2.82 -1.41
CA LEU A 205 5.86 1.59 -0.64
C LEU A 205 4.68 1.46 0.32
N ASN A 206 3.88 0.41 0.16
CA ASN A 206 2.71 0.13 0.97
C ASN A 206 2.99 -1.08 1.85
N ALA A 207 2.63 -0.99 3.13
CA ALA A 207 2.69 -2.10 4.05
C ALA A 207 1.27 -2.63 4.27
N THR A 208 1.00 -3.87 3.90
CA THR A 208 -0.31 -4.50 4.17
C THR A 208 -0.44 -4.89 5.63
N GLU A 209 0.70 -5.22 6.27
CA GLU A 209 0.81 -5.66 7.66
C GLU A 209 2.20 -5.29 8.21
N ARG A 210 2.46 -5.59 9.50
CA ARG A 210 3.78 -5.43 10.12
C ARG A 210 4.82 -6.27 9.35
N ASN A 211 6.04 -5.78 9.22
CA ASN A 211 7.19 -6.50 8.65
C ASN A 211 8.17 -6.86 9.77
N VAL A 212 8.18 -8.10 10.22
CA VAL A 212 8.92 -8.55 11.40
C VAL A 212 10.18 -9.34 11.04
N PHE A 213 11.31 -8.91 11.58
CA PHE A 213 12.58 -9.62 11.60
C PHE A 213 12.78 -10.26 12.97
N LEU A 214 12.37 -11.52 13.10
CA LEU A 214 12.48 -12.30 14.35
C LEU A 214 13.92 -12.74 14.60
N LEU A 215 14.47 -12.35 15.75
CA LEU A 215 15.81 -12.73 16.21
C LEU A 215 15.72 -13.87 17.22
N ASP A 216 16.24 -15.03 16.82
CA ASP A 216 16.39 -16.19 17.70
C ASP A 216 17.73 -16.10 18.43
N LEU A 217 17.72 -15.52 19.63
CA LEU A 217 18.94 -15.31 20.41
C LEU A 217 19.40 -16.61 21.10
N PRO A 218 20.71 -16.93 21.08
CA PRO A 218 21.30 -17.93 21.96
C PRO A 218 21.03 -17.62 23.44
N GLU A 219 21.14 -18.64 24.30
CA GLU A 219 21.12 -18.45 25.75
C GLU A 219 22.19 -17.42 26.15
N CYS A 220 21.80 -16.44 26.97
CA CYS A 220 22.66 -15.33 27.35
C CYS A 220 23.70 -15.78 28.39
N ASP A 221 24.78 -16.39 27.91
CA ASP A 221 25.95 -16.77 28.70
C ASP A 221 27.02 -15.66 28.71
N GLU A 222 28.10 -15.85 29.48
CA GLU A 222 29.22 -14.89 29.55
C GLU A 222 29.90 -14.66 28.18
N ASP A 223 29.82 -15.63 27.26
CA ASP A 223 30.40 -15.51 25.91
C ASP A 223 29.52 -14.70 24.96
N PHE A 224 28.19 -14.81 25.09
CA PHE A 224 27.24 -14.15 24.22
C PHE A 224 26.90 -12.73 24.66
N LEU A 225 26.92 -12.44 25.96
CA LEU A 225 26.54 -11.13 26.50
C LEU A 225 27.23 -9.93 25.78
N PRO A 226 28.54 -9.96 25.48
CA PRO A 226 29.17 -8.87 24.73
C PRO A 226 28.66 -8.76 23.27
N VAL A 227 28.38 -9.89 22.63
CA VAL A 227 27.85 -9.96 21.26
C VAL A 227 26.41 -9.48 21.20
N HIS A 228 25.63 -9.81 22.23
CA HIS A 228 24.26 -9.37 22.43
C HIS A 228 24.17 -7.83 22.54
N VAL A 229 25.02 -7.23 23.37
CA VAL A 229 25.12 -5.76 23.50
C VAL A 229 25.48 -5.11 22.17
N LEU A 230 26.48 -5.67 21.47
CA LEU A 230 26.91 -5.19 20.16
C LEU A 230 25.78 -5.28 19.13
N LEU A 231 25.03 -6.38 19.11
CA LEU A 231 23.88 -6.59 18.23
C LEU A 231 22.85 -5.47 18.38
N PHE A 232 22.38 -5.19 19.60
CA PHE A 232 21.35 -4.17 19.79
C PHE A 232 21.82 -2.75 19.51
N LYS A 233 23.04 -2.41 19.93
CA LYS A 233 23.61 -1.11 19.56
C LYS A 233 23.78 -0.97 18.04
N THR A 234 24.06 -2.07 17.34
CA THR A 234 24.12 -2.08 15.87
C THR A 234 22.73 -1.85 15.27
N LEU A 235 21.67 -2.50 15.78
CA LEU A 235 20.30 -2.27 15.33
C LEU A 235 19.87 -0.81 15.54
N ASP A 236 20.19 -0.24 16.71
CA ASP A 236 19.89 1.15 17.02
C ASP A 236 20.65 2.12 16.11
N ALA A 237 21.93 1.84 15.83
CA ALA A 237 22.72 2.57 14.85
C ALA A 237 22.13 2.47 13.43
N MET A 238 21.67 1.29 13.02
CA MET A 238 21.02 1.09 11.71
C MET A 238 19.73 1.89 11.59
N SER A 239 18.86 1.86 12.61
CA SER A 239 17.59 2.63 12.63
C SER A 239 17.86 4.13 12.57
N SER A 240 18.94 4.57 13.21
CA SER A 240 19.38 5.96 13.25
C SER A 240 20.09 6.48 12.00
N CYS A 241 20.80 5.62 11.25
CA CYS A 241 21.70 6.02 10.16
C CYS A 241 21.23 5.60 8.76
N LEU A 242 20.46 4.52 8.63
CA LEU A 242 20.04 3.98 7.33
C LEU A 242 18.62 4.43 7.00
N ILE A 243 17.65 3.77 7.61
CA ILE A 243 16.23 4.05 7.57
C ILE A 243 15.65 3.77 8.95
N PRO A 244 14.63 4.50 9.42
CA PRO A 244 13.92 4.19 10.65
C PRO A 244 13.34 2.79 10.61
N PHE A 245 13.36 2.12 11.76
CA PHE A 245 12.58 0.90 12.04
C PHE A 245 12.54 0.69 13.56
N MET A 246 11.58 -0.11 14.01
CA MET A 246 11.37 -0.42 15.42
C MET A 246 12.38 -1.47 15.89
N THR A 247 13.33 -1.04 16.71
CA THR A 247 14.27 -1.94 17.40
C THR A 247 13.68 -2.43 18.73
N PRO A 248 14.25 -3.47 19.38
CA PRO A 248 13.82 -3.89 20.72
C PRO A 248 13.82 -2.74 21.74
N ALA A 249 14.74 -1.78 21.63
CA ALA A 249 14.77 -0.62 22.51
C ALA A 249 13.56 0.33 22.31
N HIS A 250 13.02 0.40 21.08
CA HIS A 250 11.82 1.19 20.80
C HIS A 250 10.56 0.49 21.31
N THR A 251 10.48 -0.84 21.14
CA THR A 251 9.28 -1.63 21.39
C THR A 251 9.12 -1.99 22.86
N VAL A 252 10.13 -2.59 23.48
CA VAL A 252 10.05 -3.12 24.86
C VAL A 252 10.98 -2.41 25.84
N GLY A 253 11.75 -1.43 25.37
CA GLY A 253 12.67 -0.66 26.21
C GLY A 253 11.95 0.23 27.24
N PRO A 254 12.60 0.54 28.39
CA PRO A 254 12.01 1.38 29.45
C PRO A 254 11.74 2.83 28.99
N ASN A 255 12.50 3.32 28.02
CA ASN A 255 12.28 4.62 27.37
C ASN A 255 11.74 4.45 25.93
N GLY A 256 11.23 3.26 25.61
CA GLY A 256 10.70 2.93 24.29
C GLY A 256 9.38 3.66 24.02
N MET A 257 9.05 3.86 22.75
CA MET A 257 7.84 4.56 22.32
C MET A 257 6.56 3.88 22.82
N PHE A 258 6.56 2.54 22.85
CA PHE A 258 5.34 1.76 23.10
C PHE A 258 5.18 1.36 24.57
N CYS A 259 6.29 1.08 25.27
CA CYS A 259 6.29 0.64 26.67
C CYS A 259 6.70 1.75 27.66
N TYR A 260 6.73 3.02 27.23
CA TYR A 260 7.16 4.14 28.08
C TYR A 260 6.47 4.18 29.45
N GLY A 261 5.13 4.07 29.47
CA GLY A 261 4.37 4.09 30.73
C GLY A 261 4.71 2.94 31.68
N ILE A 262 5.02 1.75 31.14
CA ILE A 262 5.49 0.61 31.95
C ILE A 262 6.88 0.90 32.50
N GLY A 263 7.75 1.54 31.71
CA GLY A 263 9.05 2.02 32.15
C GLY A 263 8.95 3.00 33.33
N GLU A 264 8.01 3.96 33.29
CA GLU A 264 7.77 4.89 34.40
C GLU A 264 7.31 4.16 35.68
N VAL A 265 6.42 3.17 35.55
CA VAL A 265 5.99 2.34 36.69
C VAL A 265 7.15 1.52 37.22
N TYR A 266 7.95 0.89 36.36
CA TYR A 266 9.16 0.16 36.75
C TYR A 266 10.11 1.05 37.54
N GLU A 267 10.45 2.25 37.04
CA GLU A 267 11.38 3.16 37.71
C GLU A 267 10.86 3.54 39.11
N ALA A 268 9.57 3.85 39.24
CA ALA A 268 8.96 4.22 40.52
C ALA A 268 8.92 3.08 41.54
N LEU A 269 8.81 1.82 41.09
CA LEU A 269 8.71 0.65 41.96
C LEU A 269 10.05 -0.05 42.23
N SER A 270 11.05 0.13 41.36
CA SER A 270 12.34 -0.58 41.42
C SER A 270 13.13 -0.36 42.72
N GLU A 271 12.91 0.75 43.42
CA GLU A 271 13.53 1.02 44.73
C GLU A 271 12.73 0.43 45.91
N LEU A 272 11.48 0.02 45.67
CA LEU A 272 10.52 -0.38 46.71
C LEU A 272 10.32 -1.89 46.78
N VAL A 273 10.44 -2.59 45.66
CA VAL A 273 10.28 -4.04 45.55
C VAL A 273 11.36 -4.63 44.63
N ASP A 274 11.75 -5.87 44.92
CA ASP A 274 12.66 -6.62 44.06
C ASP A 274 11.93 -7.11 42.80
N LEU A 275 12.01 -6.32 41.73
CA LEU A 275 11.40 -6.62 40.43
C LEU A 275 12.08 -7.76 39.67
N SER A 276 13.10 -8.40 40.24
CA SER A 276 13.64 -9.66 39.72
C SER A 276 12.87 -10.90 40.20
N ASP A 277 12.03 -10.76 41.23
CA ASP A 277 11.22 -11.82 41.83
C ASP A 277 9.72 -11.55 41.61
N GLU A 278 9.10 -12.37 40.77
CA GLU A 278 7.70 -12.25 40.39
C GLU A 278 6.76 -12.46 41.59
N ASP A 279 7.04 -13.43 42.47
CA ASP A 279 6.21 -13.71 43.65
C ASP A 279 6.25 -12.52 44.63
N ALA A 280 7.43 -11.92 44.81
CA ALA A 280 7.60 -10.73 45.64
C ALA A 280 6.84 -9.53 45.05
N THR A 281 6.89 -9.38 43.72
CA THR A 281 6.20 -8.31 42.99
C THR A 281 4.67 -8.47 43.08
N ILE A 282 4.13 -9.67 42.87
CA ILE A 282 2.70 -9.98 43.04
C ILE A 282 2.24 -9.66 44.47
N ALA A 283 3.01 -10.12 45.47
CA ALA A 283 2.68 -9.88 46.87
C ALA A 283 2.67 -8.38 47.21
N PHE A 284 3.59 -7.60 46.65
CA PHE A 284 3.63 -6.15 46.82
C PHE A 284 2.40 -5.48 46.19
N LEU A 285 2.14 -5.74 44.89
CA LEU A 285 1.03 -5.13 44.15
C LEU A 285 -0.34 -5.47 44.75
N THR A 286 -0.51 -6.69 45.26
CA THR A 286 -1.76 -7.14 45.92
C THR A 286 -2.07 -6.33 47.17
N ASN A 287 -1.05 -5.92 47.91
CA ASN A 287 -1.19 -5.23 49.20
C ASN A 287 -1.03 -3.70 49.08
N LEU A 288 -0.89 -3.18 47.86
CA LEU A 288 -0.66 -1.78 47.62
C LEU A 288 -1.95 -0.97 47.85
N ASP A 289 -1.85 0.11 48.61
CA ASP A 289 -2.95 1.05 48.84
C ASP A 289 -2.81 2.30 47.96
N ASP A 290 -3.95 2.89 47.56
CA ASP A 290 -4.00 4.07 46.67
C ASP A 290 -3.28 5.29 47.30
N ALA A 291 -3.39 5.46 48.61
CA ALA A 291 -2.82 6.59 49.33
C ALA A 291 -1.28 6.56 49.40
N SER A 292 -0.66 5.39 49.23
CA SER A 292 0.79 5.19 49.24
C SER A 292 1.36 4.90 47.86
N CYS A 293 0.53 4.84 46.81
CA CYS A 293 0.98 4.57 45.46
C CYS A 293 1.79 5.76 44.90
N PRO A 294 3.08 5.57 44.55
CA PRO A 294 3.92 6.64 44.05
C PRO A 294 3.81 6.86 42.52
N CYS A 295 3.01 6.06 41.81
CA CYS A 295 3.00 6.00 40.34
C CYS A 295 1.62 5.73 39.73
N GLU A 296 1.50 5.96 38.43
CA GLU A 296 0.31 5.73 37.63
C GLU A 296 0.25 4.26 37.17
N LEU A 297 -0.27 3.38 38.03
CA LEU A 297 -0.37 1.93 37.75
C LEU A 297 -1.33 1.57 36.61
N GLU A 298 -2.10 2.54 36.11
CA GLU A 298 -2.96 2.34 34.94
C GLU A 298 -2.17 1.90 33.70
N TYR A 299 -0.89 2.28 33.58
CA TYR A 299 -0.02 1.84 32.48
C TYR A 299 0.32 0.35 32.51
N VAL A 300 0.12 -0.33 33.64
CA VAL A 300 0.24 -1.79 33.76
C VAL A 300 -1.13 -2.47 33.95
N GLY A 301 -2.21 -1.76 33.59
CA GLY A 301 -3.58 -2.28 33.65
C GLY A 301 -4.18 -2.30 35.06
N LEU A 302 -3.59 -1.60 36.02
CA LEU A 302 -4.06 -1.54 37.40
C LEU A 302 -4.58 -0.13 37.73
N SER A 303 -5.89 0.08 37.59
CA SER A 303 -6.55 1.35 37.91
C SER A 303 -7.28 1.28 39.26
N PHE A 304 -6.99 2.23 40.15
CA PHE A 304 -7.77 2.39 41.39
C PHE A 304 -9.18 2.98 41.12
N TYR A 305 -9.39 3.63 39.97
CA TYR A 305 -10.68 4.23 39.60
C TYR A 305 -11.73 3.19 39.16
N ASP A 306 -11.28 2.05 38.66
CA ASP A 306 -12.16 0.98 38.18
C ASP A 306 -12.61 0.03 39.32
N ARG A 307 -12.12 0.27 40.55
CA ARG A 307 -12.47 -0.50 41.74
C ARG A 307 -13.50 0.20 42.60
N ALA A 308 -14.43 -0.56 43.17
CA ALA A 308 -15.23 -0.05 44.28
C ALA A 308 -14.34 0.07 45.53
N GLU A 309 -14.60 1.08 46.36
CA GLU A 309 -13.85 1.36 47.59
C GLU A 309 -13.77 0.09 48.48
N GLY A 310 -12.55 -0.44 48.67
CA GLY A 310 -12.28 -1.63 49.48
C GLY A 310 -12.28 -2.98 48.76
N GLU A 311 -12.56 -3.05 47.45
CA GLU A 311 -12.32 -4.26 46.65
C GLU A 311 -10.83 -4.41 46.34
N ALA A 312 -10.28 -5.63 46.29
CA ALA A 312 -8.90 -5.90 45.86
C ALA A 312 -8.76 -5.82 44.32
N PHE A 313 -7.52 -5.71 43.81
CA PHE A 313 -7.29 -5.91 42.37
C PHE A 313 -7.62 -7.36 41.97
N ASP A 314 -8.02 -7.54 40.72
CA ASP A 314 -8.18 -8.87 40.13
C ASP A 314 -6.82 -9.59 40.13
N PRO A 315 -6.70 -10.80 40.72
CA PRO A 315 -5.45 -11.56 40.74
C PRO A 315 -4.81 -11.73 39.37
N ASP A 316 -5.61 -11.94 38.32
CA ASP A 316 -5.10 -12.17 36.97
C ASP A 316 -4.46 -10.88 36.39
N MET A 317 -5.01 -9.71 36.74
CA MET A 317 -4.43 -8.41 36.36
C MET A 317 -3.13 -8.14 37.12
N VAL A 318 -3.09 -8.50 38.40
CA VAL A 318 -1.89 -8.34 39.24
C VAL A 318 -0.75 -9.24 38.75
N GLU A 319 -1.07 -10.49 38.39
CA GLU A 319 -0.10 -11.42 37.82
C GLU A 319 0.48 -10.87 36.51
N ARG A 320 -0.38 -10.46 35.57
CA ARG A 320 0.08 -9.83 34.31
C ARG A 320 0.95 -8.59 34.54
N ALA A 321 0.55 -7.70 35.45
CA ALA A 321 1.31 -6.50 35.78
C ALA A 321 2.69 -6.84 36.38
N ALA A 322 2.74 -7.83 37.28
CA ALA A 322 4.00 -8.31 37.85
C ALA A 322 4.92 -8.90 36.78
N THR A 323 4.41 -9.78 35.92
CA THR A 323 5.18 -10.36 34.82
C THR A 323 5.74 -9.27 33.89
N MET A 324 4.94 -8.26 33.52
CA MET A 324 5.40 -7.14 32.69
C MET A 324 6.52 -6.33 33.35
N LEU A 325 6.43 -6.07 34.66
CA LEU A 325 7.47 -5.35 35.41
C LEU A 325 8.76 -6.18 35.55
N CYS A 326 8.64 -7.49 35.72
CA CYS A 326 9.79 -8.41 35.73
C CYS A 326 10.44 -8.53 34.33
N GLU A 327 9.64 -8.56 33.26
CA GLU A 327 10.15 -8.48 31.89
C GLU A 327 10.89 -7.15 31.68
N MET A 328 10.33 -6.02 32.15
CA MET A 328 10.98 -4.71 32.06
C MET A 328 12.29 -4.66 32.87
N HIS A 329 12.33 -5.30 34.03
CA HIS A 329 13.57 -5.47 34.80
C HIS A 329 14.65 -6.20 34.01
N ASP A 330 14.29 -7.30 33.33
CA ASP A 330 15.22 -8.04 32.47
C ASP A 330 15.68 -7.18 31.28
N VAL A 331 14.76 -6.44 30.63
CA VAL A 331 15.11 -5.52 29.55
C VAL A 331 16.12 -4.47 30.03
N GLN A 332 15.86 -3.80 31.15
CA GLN A 332 16.75 -2.76 31.65
C GLN A 332 18.11 -3.30 32.07
N SER A 333 18.14 -4.50 32.67
CA SER A 333 19.37 -5.11 33.16
C SER A 333 20.25 -5.66 32.02
N ASN A 334 19.62 -6.22 30.99
CA ASN A 334 20.30 -7.06 29.99
C ASN A 334 20.13 -6.60 28.54
N TYR A 335 19.23 -5.67 28.21
CA TYR A 335 18.83 -5.31 26.83
C TYR A 335 18.78 -3.79 26.54
N GLY A 336 18.82 -2.92 27.57
CA GLY A 336 18.66 -1.46 27.48
C GLY A 336 19.84 -0.69 26.85
N TYR A 337 20.45 -1.20 25.78
CA TYR A 337 21.66 -0.65 25.18
C TYR A 337 21.33 0.15 23.91
N GLY A 338 21.15 1.46 24.07
CA GLY A 338 21.13 2.41 22.94
C GLY A 338 22.53 2.92 22.57
N ILE A 339 22.63 3.54 21.40
CA ILE A 339 23.77 4.39 21.02
C ILE A 339 23.57 5.83 21.50
N GLU A 340 24.65 6.56 21.79
CA GLU A 340 24.55 7.96 22.19
C GLU A 340 23.84 8.82 21.12
N GLY A 341 22.94 9.69 21.60
CA GLY A 341 22.24 10.65 20.77
C GLY A 341 23.16 11.73 20.18
N GLY A 342 22.79 12.25 19.01
CA GLY A 342 23.53 13.30 18.32
C GLY A 342 24.67 12.78 17.45
N GLN A 343 24.94 13.49 16.34
CA GLN A 343 25.81 13.00 15.26
C GLN A 343 27.24 12.64 15.70
N GLN A 344 27.84 13.44 16.59
CA GLN A 344 29.22 13.24 17.07
C GLN A 344 29.35 12.15 18.13
N GLY A 345 28.34 12.00 19.01
CA GLY A 345 28.28 10.90 20.00
C GLY A 345 28.12 9.58 19.27
N ARG A 346 27.12 9.52 18.39
CA ARG A 346 26.88 8.38 17.50
C ARG A 346 28.10 7.95 16.70
N GLU A 347 28.82 8.88 16.07
CA GLU A 347 30.02 8.56 15.30
C GLU A 347 31.11 7.91 16.16
N ARG A 348 31.31 8.41 17.38
CA ARG A 348 32.28 7.86 18.32
C ARG A 348 31.89 6.45 18.74
N ASP A 349 30.63 6.24 19.10
CA ASP A 349 30.11 4.94 19.52
C ASP A 349 30.22 3.92 18.39
N ILE A 350 29.79 4.26 17.18
CA ILE A 350 29.92 3.36 16.01
C ILE A 350 31.38 2.96 15.78
N LYS A 351 32.32 3.91 15.86
CA LYS A 351 33.76 3.62 15.73
C LYS A 351 34.26 2.67 16.82
N GLN A 352 33.81 2.84 18.06
CA GLN A 352 34.17 1.95 19.16
C GLN A 352 33.61 0.54 18.94
N LEU A 353 32.33 0.44 18.57
CA LEU A 353 31.68 -0.85 18.31
C LEU A 353 32.34 -1.62 17.15
N ILE A 354 32.81 -0.94 16.11
CA ILE A 354 33.59 -1.56 15.03
C ILE A 354 34.89 -2.19 15.57
N VAL A 355 35.58 -1.50 16.49
CA VAL A 355 36.80 -2.02 17.12
C VAL A 355 36.46 -3.23 18.00
N GLU A 356 35.42 -3.15 18.82
CA GLU A 356 34.97 -4.25 19.69
C GLU A 356 34.58 -5.50 18.89
N ALA A 357 33.88 -5.31 17.75
CA ALA A 357 33.56 -6.38 16.83
C ALA A 357 34.82 -7.01 16.22
N GLN A 358 35.77 -6.17 15.80
CA GLN A 358 37.04 -6.61 15.20
C GLN A 358 37.91 -7.37 16.20
N ASP A 359 38.00 -6.91 17.45
CA ASP A 359 38.75 -7.56 18.51
C ASP A 359 38.12 -8.92 18.86
N SER A 360 36.79 -9.01 18.91
CA SER A 360 36.06 -10.26 19.13
C SER A 360 36.28 -11.27 18.00
N LEU A 361 36.35 -10.80 16.75
CA LEU A 361 36.70 -11.64 15.59
C LEU A 361 38.14 -12.16 15.69
N LEU A 362 39.09 -11.31 16.06
CA LEU A 362 40.50 -11.70 16.22
C LEU A 362 40.73 -12.65 17.40
N ALA A 363 39.93 -12.52 18.45
CA ALA A 363 39.92 -13.43 19.60
C ALA A 363 39.38 -14.83 19.26
N GLY A 364 38.78 -15.01 18.08
CA GLY A 364 38.27 -16.30 17.63
C GLY A 364 36.91 -16.67 18.25
N SER A 365 36.05 -15.68 18.49
CA SER A 365 34.68 -15.89 18.99
C SER A 365 33.93 -16.96 18.18
N LYS A 366 33.06 -17.75 18.83
CA LYS A 366 32.19 -18.74 18.17
C LYS A 366 31.14 -18.09 17.26
N TYR A 367 30.88 -16.79 17.43
CA TYR A 367 29.87 -16.01 16.70
C TYR A 367 30.43 -15.25 15.48
N GLN A 368 31.46 -15.78 14.79
CA GLN A 368 32.18 -15.02 13.75
C GLN A 368 31.28 -14.52 12.61
N ALA A 369 30.33 -15.35 12.16
CA ALA A 369 29.43 -14.98 11.08
C ALA A 369 28.59 -13.75 11.45
N LEU A 370 27.97 -13.77 12.64
CA LEU A 370 27.20 -12.65 13.16
C LEU A 370 28.08 -11.40 13.33
N LEU A 371 29.22 -11.53 14.00
CA LEU A 371 30.16 -10.42 14.24
C LEU A 371 30.62 -9.75 12.94
N GLN A 372 30.84 -10.54 11.87
CA GLN A 372 31.20 -10.02 10.56
C GLN A 372 30.08 -9.17 9.94
N VAL A 373 28.83 -9.62 10.07
CA VAL A 373 27.65 -8.87 9.57
C VAL A 373 27.43 -7.61 10.40
N LEU A 374 27.53 -7.68 11.73
CA LEU A 374 27.39 -6.51 12.61
C LEU A 374 28.46 -5.45 12.32
N LYS A 375 29.71 -5.88 12.15
CA LYS A 375 30.80 -4.98 11.77
C LYS A 375 30.54 -4.28 10.44
N GLU A 376 30.10 -5.02 9.42
CA GLU A 376 29.76 -4.46 8.12
C GLU A 376 28.61 -3.44 8.23
N ALA A 377 27.56 -3.78 8.99
CA ALA A 377 26.44 -2.86 9.24
C ALA A 377 26.91 -1.55 9.88
N LEU A 378 27.77 -1.62 10.90
CA LEU A 378 28.35 -0.45 11.56
C LEU A 378 29.24 0.37 10.62
N GLU A 379 30.06 -0.27 9.78
CA GLU A 379 30.88 0.42 8.77
C GLU A 379 30.02 1.18 7.76
N ILE A 380 28.88 0.61 7.33
CA ILE A 380 27.91 1.29 6.47
C ILE A 380 27.25 2.45 7.22
N CYS A 381 26.81 2.25 8.46
CA CYS A 381 26.22 3.31 9.28
C CYS A 381 27.18 4.49 9.46
N LEU A 382 28.47 4.22 9.65
CA LEU A 382 29.49 5.25 9.76
C LEU A 382 29.63 6.08 8.48
N GLN A 383 29.56 5.43 7.31
CA GLN A 383 29.60 6.10 6.02
C GLN A 383 28.38 7.01 5.83
N GLU A 384 27.18 6.50 6.11
CA GLU A 384 25.94 7.27 5.97
C GLU A 384 25.85 8.43 6.97
N ASN A 385 26.33 8.24 8.21
CA ASN A 385 26.38 9.30 9.22
C ASN A 385 27.30 10.47 8.78
N ALA A 386 28.33 10.19 7.98
CA ALA A 386 29.24 11.21 7.44
C ALA A 386 28.62 12.00 6.28
N VAL A 387 27.71 11.38 5.51
CA VAL A 387 26.93 12.06 4.46
C VAL A 387 25.96 13.07 5.07
N GLY A 388 25.49 12.84 6.29
CA GLY A 388 24.70 13.80 7.07
C GLY A 388 23.27 14.01 6.55
N SER A 389 22.79 13.17 5.63
CA SER A 389 21.38 13.19 5.24
C SER A 389 20.55 12.43 6.28
N THR A 390 19.82 13.13 7.13
CA THR A 390 18.82 12.50 8.00
C THR A 390 17.55 12.29 7.19
N PHE A 391 17.21 11.03 6.93
CA PHE A 391 15.91 10.69 6.37
C PHE A 391 14.85 10.92 7.46
N HIS A 392 13.83 11.72 7.14
CA HIS A 392 12.67 11.91 8.00
C HIS A 392 11.44 11.53 7.21
N GLN A 393 10.78 10.48 7.65
CA GLN A 393 9.62 9.94 6.96
C GLN A 393 8.54 11.00 6.74
N SER A 394 8.28 11.87 7.72
CA SER A 394 7.28 12.95 7.67
C SER A 394 7.47 14.00 6.57
N ASN A 395 8.62 14.00 5.89
CA ASN A 395 8.85 14.86 4.72
C ASN A 395 8.22 14.31 3.43
N HIS A 396 7.61 13.12 3.47
CA HIS A 396 7.08 12.40 2.31
C HIS A 396 5.55 12.24 2.38
N VAL A 397 4.92 12.00 1.23
CA VAL A 397 3.46 11.84 1.16
C VAL A 397 3.04 10.50 1.80
N GLY A 398 1.87 10.47 2.43
CA GLY A 398 1.28 9.25 3.02
C GLY A 398 1.89 8.82 4.36
N SER A 399 2.86 9.57 4.88
CA SER A 399 3.77 9.07 5.90
C SER A 399 3.59 9.66 7.31
N ALA A 400 2.75 10.68 7.47
CA ALA A 400 2.55 11.40 8.73
C ALA A 400 1.17 12.05 8.93
N GLU A 401 0.31 12.13 7.90
CA GLU A 401 -1.04 12.71 8.07
C GLU A 401 -1.99 11.76 8.85
N SER A 402 -1.57 10.50 9.09
CA SER A 402 -2.40 9.41 9.64
C SER A 402 -1.97 8.89 11.02
N GLY A 403 -0.78 9.25 11.51
CA GLY A 403 -0.25 8.76 12.80
C GLY A 403 0.70 7.54 12.73
N CYS A 404 0.66 6.74 11.66
CA CYS A 404 1.58 5.62 11.43
C CYS A 404 2.10 5.61 9.99
N GLY A 405 3.41 5.49 9.79
CA GLY A 405 4.06 5.46 8.49
C GLY A 405 4.60 4.07 8.11
N PHE A 406 4.91 3.87 6.82
CA PHE A 406 5.55 2.65 6.31
C PHE A 406 6.71 2.11 7.18
N PHE A 407 7.69 2.92 7.58
CA PHE A 407 8.83 2.41 8.35
C PHE A 407 8.49 2.06 9.80
N ASP A 408 7.37 2.56 10.34
CA ASP A 408 6.85 2.16 11.65
C ASP A 408 6.32 0.72 11.64
N THR A 409 6.08 0.14 10.46
CA THR A 409 5.70 -1.26 10.29
C THR A 409 6.89 -2.21 10.31
N VAL A 410 8.12 -1.72 10.18
CA VAL A 410 9.33 -2.56 10.17
C VAL A 410 9.82 -2.79 11.60
N TRP A 411 9.77 -4.03 12.07
CA TRP A 411 10.05 -4.41 13.45
C TRP A 411 11.16 -5.44 13.53
N VAL A 412 12.02 -5.30 14.54
CA VAL A 412 12.96 -6.32 14.96
C VAL A 412 12.55 -6.79 16.35
N GLU A 413 12.22 -8.07 16.46
CA GLU A 413 11.63 -8.64 17.67
C GLU A 413 12.49 -9.83 18.15
N VAL A 414 12.71 -9.94 19.46
CA VAL A 414 13.43 -11.06 20.07
C VAL A 414 12.43 -12.16 20.37
N ARG A 415 12.61 -13.34 19.77
CA ARG A 415 11.63 -14.44 19.90
C ARG A 415 11.55 -14.93 21.36
N ASP A 416 10.32 -15.15 21.83
CA ASP A 416 9.96 -15.83 23.08
C ASP A 416 10.58 -15.26 24.38
N ARG A 417 11.04 -14.00 24.39
CA ARG A 417 11.69 -13.41 25.58
C ARG A 417 10.81 -12.44 26.38
N PHE A 418 10.08 -11.56 25.70
CA PHE A 418 9.27 -10.50 26.33
C PHE A 418 7.82 -10.54 25.81
N PRO A 419 7.09 -11.65 25.99
CA PRO A 419 5.79 -11.84 25.38
C PRO A 419 4.76 -10.81 25.84
N ASN A 420 4.77 -10.39 27.12
CA ASN A 420 3.78 -9.44 27.62
C ASN A 420 4.10 -8.01 27.17
N LEU A 421 5.36 -7.59 27.24
CA LEU A 421 5.78 -6.28 26.71
C LEU A 421 5.56 -6.18 25.20
N SER A 422 5.85 -7.25 24.45
CA SER A 422 5.66 -7.27 23.00
C SER A 422 4.18 -7.24 22.61
N ALA A 423 3.32 -7.92 23.38
CA ALA A 423 1.87 -7.85 23.21
C ALA A 423 1.34 -6.43 23.47
N GLU A 424 1.78 -5.78 24.54
CA GLU A 424 1.38 -4.40 24.85
C GLU A 424 1.84 -3.43 23.75
N ALA A 425 3.09 -3.58 23.29
CA ALA A 425 3.61 -2.75 22.21
C ALA A 425 2.82 -2.94 20.89
N LEU A 426 2.41 -4.18 20.60
CA LEU A 426 1.58 -4.49 19.46
C LEU A 426 0.16 -3.91 19.58
N ASP A 427 -0.45 -3.97 20.76
CA ASP A 427 -1.77 -3.39 21.02
C ASP A 427 -1.74 -1.87 20.81
N TRP A 428 -0.71 -1.19 21.31
CA TRP A 428 -0.53 0.25 21.11
C TRP A 428 -0.28 0.60 19.63
N PHE A 429 0.55 -0.18 18.94
CA PHE A 429 0.75 -0.03 17.49
C PHE A 429 -0.56 -0.20 16.72
N ASN A 430 -1.32 -1.26 17.02
CA ASN A 430 -2.60 -1.55 16.37
C ASN A 430 -3.64 -0.45 16.62
N ALA A 431 -3.67 0.11 17.83
CA ALA A 431 -4.56 1.23 18.15
C ALA A 431 -4.26 2.45 17.25
N ASN A 432 -2.99 2.78 17.05
CA ASN A 432 -2.59 3.88 16.15
C ASN A 432 -2.78 3.54 14.67
N ALA A 433 -2.53 2.29 14.28
CA ALA A 433 -2.69 1.83 12.90
C ALA A 433 -4.18 1.76 12.48
N GLN A 434 -5.10 1.46 13.40
CA GLN A 434 -6.55 1.43 13.12
C GLN A 434 -7.12 2.79 12.66
N GLU A 435 -6.47 3.88 13.02
CA GLU A 435 -6.84 5.23 12.58
C GLU A 435 -6.28 5.58 11.18
N CYS A 436 -5.41 4.72 10.62
CA CYS A 436 -4.82 4.89 9.31
C CYS A 436 -5.64 4.17 8.22
N ALA A 437 -5.95 4.88 7.13
CA ALA A 437 -6.61 4.28 5.97
C ALA A 437 -5.66 3.36 5.17
N ASP A 438 -4.40 3.80 5.00
CA ASP A 438 -3.34 3.07 4.33
C ASP A 438 -2.00 3.40 5.02
N ILE A 439 -1.14 2.40 5.26
CA ILE A 439 0.20 2.59 5.82
C ILE A 439 1.21 2.59 4.67
N CYS A 440 1.65 3.78 4.26
CA CYS A 440 2.49 3.93 3.08
C CYS A 440 3.55 5.02 3.21
N ILE A 441 4.41 5.09 2.20
CA ILE A 441 5.26 6.24 1.94
C ILE A 441 5.35 6.49 0.43
N GLY A 442 4.97 7.69 -0.01
CA GLY A 442 5.07 8.15 -1.39
C GLY A 442 6.38 8.86 -1.64
N LEU A 443 7.23 8.26 -2.47
CA LEU A 443 8.52 8.82 -2.89
C LEU A 443 8.36 9.55 -4.24
N PRO A 444 8.80 10.80 -4.37
CA PRO A 444 8.52 11.60 -5.56
C PRO A 444 9.29 11.08 -6.80
N ILE A 445 8.62 11.04 -7.95
CA ILE A 445 9.20 10.56 -9.22
C ILE A 445 9.05 11.56 -10.38
N ASP A 446 8.81 12.83 -10.04
CA ASP A 446 8.51 13.92 -10.96
C ASP A 446 9.59 14.20 -12.03
N SER A 447 10.86 13.91 -11.73
CA SER A 447 12.00 14.19 -12.61
C SER A 447 13.20 13.29 -12.32
N ALA A 448 14.12 13.19 -13.27
CA ALA A 448 15.35 12.39 -13.12
C ALA A 448 16.23 12.88 -11.97
N GLU A 449 16.28 14.20 -11.75
CA GLU A 449 17.03 14.79 -10.65
C GLU A 449 16.45 14.38 -9.30
N VAL A 450 15.12 14.47 -9.15
CA VAL A 450 14.41 14.07 -7.93
C VAL A 450 14.56 12.57 -7.67
N LEU A 451 14.44 11.74 -8.72
CA LEU A 451 14.68 10.30 -8.62
C LEU A 451 16.09 10.00 -8.11
N ALA A 452 17.11 10.60 -8.73
CA ALA A 452 18.51 10.34 -8.40
C ALA A 452 18.92 10.89 -7.02
N GLN A 453 18.36 12.01 -6.58
CA GLN A 453 18.73 12.66 -5.32
C GLN A 453 17.91 12.17 -4.11
N THR A 454 16.69 11.67 -4.33
CA THR A 454 15.75 11.36 -3.24
C THR A 454 15.31 9.89 -3.29
N THR A 455 14.59 9.50 -4.34
CA THR A 455 13.87 8.22 -4.37
C THR A 455 14.80 7.02 -4.46
N ILE A 456 15.76 7.03 -5.38
CA ILE A 456 16.74 5.95 -5.53
C ILE A 456 17.56 5.76 -4.24
N PRO A 457 18.18 6.82 -3.65
CA PRO A 457 18.91 6.67 -2.40
C PRO A 457 18.08 6.09 -1.24
N ILE A 458 16.81 6.48 -1.12
CA ILE A 458 15.92 5.95 -0.07
C ILE A 458 15.68 4.45 -0.31
N ILE A 459 15.30 4.05 -1.54
CA ILE A 459 15.03 2.64 -1.86
C ILE A 459 16.30 1.78 -1.68
N GLU A 460 17.46 2.26 -2.13
CA GLU A 460 18.74 1.55 -1.95
C GLU A 460 19.13 1.42 -0.47
N ARG A 461 18.88 2.44 0.35
CA ARG A 461 19.10 2.34 1.81
C ARG A 461 18.13 1.37 2.46
N THR A 462 16.86 1.37 2.08
CA THR A 462 15.86 0.40 2.54
C THR A 462 16.29 -1.02 2.17
N GLN A 463 16.68 -1.25 0.92
CA GLN A 463 17.16 -2.54 0.43
C GLN A 463 18.39 -3.01 1.20
N ARG A 464 19.36 -2.13 1.42
CA ARG A 464 20.58 -2.45 2.19
C ARG A 464 20.25 -2.76 3.65
N CYS A 465 19.35 -2.00 4.27
CA CYS A 465 18.91 -2.24 5.65
C CYS A 465 18.24 -3.61 5.79
N PHE A 466 17.27 -3.93 4.93
CA PHE A 466 16.57 -5.23 4.97
C PHE A 466 17.52 -6.40 4.72
N ALA A 467 18.47 -6.24 3.79
CA ALA A 467 19.49 -7.25 3.54
C ALA A 467 20.41 -7.50 4.76
N LEU A 468 20.78 -6.45 5.49
CA LEU A 468 21.55 -6.58 6.72
C LEU A 468 20.74 -7.27 7.82
N LEU A 469 19.49 -6.86 8.04
CA LEU A 469 18.59 -7.48 9.03
C LEU A 469 18.39 -8.97 8.75
N ARG A 470 18.13 -9.35 7.49
CA ARG A 470 18.00 -10.76 7.10
C ARG A 470 19.29 -11.54 7.34
N ARG A 471 20.46 -10.96 7.05
CA ARG A 471 21.75 -11.61 7.30
C ARG A 471 22.06 -11.76 8.78
N ILE A 472 21.66 -10.80 9.62
CA ILE A 472 21.76 -10.90 11.08
C ILE A 472 20.90 -12.07 11.56
N GLN A 473 19.62 -12.12 11.15
CA GLN A 473 18.69 -13.20 11.48
C GLN A 473 19.26 -14.58 11.08
N LEU A 474 19.68 -14.74 9.83
CA LEU A 474 20.25 -16.01 9.34
C LEU A 474 21.53 -16.40 10.07
N SER A 475 22.34 -15.44 10.50
CA SER A 475 23.57 -15.71 11.26
C SER A 475 23.28 -16.19 12.68
N LEU A 476 22.20 -15.70 13.30
CA LEU A 476 21.73 -16.15 14.61
C LEU A 476 21.13 -17.56 14.53
N GLU A 477 20.27 -17.82 13.54
CA GLU A 477 19.69 -19.14 13.30
C GLU A 477 20.77 -20.23 13.12
N ALA A 478 21.81 -19.92 12.36
CA ALA A 478 22.93 -20.84 12.13
C ALA A 478 23.67 -21.19 13.43
N VAL A 479 23.68 -20.30 14.42
CA VAL A 479 24.32 -20.53 15.73
C VAL A 479 23.40 -21.31 16.66
N CYS A 480 22.10 -21.01 16.67
CA CYS A 480 21.13 -21.70 17.52
C CYS A 480 20.85 -23.15 17.07
N HIS A 481 21.15 -23.49 15.82
CA HIS A 481 20.98 -24.82 15.25
C HIS A 481 22.30 -25.61 15.04
N ALA A 482 23.45 -25.04 15.42
CA ALA A 482 24.76 -25.70 15.40
C ALA A 482 25.03 -26.43 16.72
#